data_AF-A0A8J6PQU2-F1
#
_entry.id   AF-A0A8J6PQU2-F1
#
_cell.length_a   1.000
_cell.length_b   1.000
_cell.length_c   1.000
_cell.angle_alpha   90.00
_cell.angle_beta   90.00
_cell.angle_gamma   90.00
#
_symmetry.space_group_name_H-M   'P 1'
#
loop_
_entity.id
_entity.type
_entity.pdbx_description
1 polymer ?
#
loop_
_entity_poly.entity_id
_entity_poly.type
_entity_poly.pdbx_seq_one_letter_code
_entity_poly.pdbx_strand_id
1 'polypeptide(L)'
;MDENAEAAVRLAELPEATRKFLAGLRDDELETLKVVVELPADDVRKGFEMVKAAQTVGKFTKWLIVGCIALFLGTVALWEGVIRFIVLFKGAK
;
A
#
# COMPACT_ATOMS: atom_id res chain seq x y z
N MET A 1 -25.28 -29.82 -27.22
CA MET A 1 -24.89 -29.84 -25.80
C MET A 1 -24.94 -28.42 -25.31
N ASP A 2 -25.62 -28.17 -24.19
CA ASP A 2 -25.83 -26.83 -23.61
C ASP A 2 -24.52 -26.37 -22.92
N GLU A 3 -23.98 -25.25 -23.37
CA GLU A 3 -22.75 -24.64 -22.85
C GLU A 3 -22.83 -24.34 -21.35
N ASN A 4 -24.02 -24.06 -20.82
CA ASN A 4 -24.24 -23.77 -19.41
C ASN A 4 -24.17 -25.04 -18.54
N ALA A 5 -24.50 -26.19 -19.12
CA ALA A 5 -24.41 -27.47 -18.42
C ALA A 5 -22.96 -27.87 -18.17
N GLU A 6 -22.04 -27.57 -19.10
CA GLU A 6 -20.62 -27.83 -18.92
C GLU A 6 -20.00 -26.87 -17.89
N ALA A 7 -20.38 -25.59 -17.90
CA ALA A 7 -19.96 -24.61 -16.90
C ALA A 7 -20.41 -24.98 -15.48
N ALA A 8 -21.65 -25.47 -15.34
CA ALA A 8 -22.19 -25.92 -14.06
C ALA A 8 -21.43 -27.13 -13.48
N VAL A 9 -21.01 -28.07 -14.34
CA VAL A 9 -20.18 -29.22 -13.93
C VAL A 9 -18.80 -28.75 -13.46
N ARG A 10 -18.15 -27.84 -14.18
CA ARG A 10 -16.84 -27.30 -13.76
C ARG A 10 -16.93 -26.50 -12.45
N LEU A 11 -18.01 -25.73 -12.25
CA LEU A 11 -18.30 -25.06 -10.98
C LEU A 11 -18.53 -26.05 -9.83
N ALA A 12 -19.10 -27.21 -10.12
CA ALA A 12 -19.30 -28.28 -9.14
C ALA A 12 -18.00 -29.03 -8.78
N GLU A 13 -16.97 -28.96 -9.63
CA GLU A 13 -15.64 -29.51 -9.37
C GLU A 13 -14.71 -28.56 -8.60
N LEU A 14 -15.06 -27.28 -8.49
CA LEU A 14 -14.27 -26.31 -7.74
C LEU A 14 -14.32 -26.59 -6.22
N PRO A 15 -13.21 -26.33 -5.49
CA PRO A 15 -13.16 -26.41 -4.04
C PRO A 15 -14.28 -25.59 -3.39
N GLU A 16 -14.81 -26.08 -2.27
CA GLU A 16 -15.98 -25.48 -1.59
C GLU A 16 -15.74 -24.01 -1.22
N ALA A 17 -14.53 -23.66 -0.80
CA ALA A 17 -14.13 -22.29 -0.50
C ALA A 17 -14.21 -21.35 -1.73
N THR A 18 -13.75 -21.80 -2.89
CA THR A 18 -13.78 -21.01 -4.13
C THR A 18 -15.20 -20.83 -4.63
N ARG A 19 -16.04 -21.87 -4.49
CA ARG A 19 -17.45 -21.81 -4.87
C ARG A 19 -18.21 -20.79 -4.02
N LYS A 20 -17.95 -20.79 -2.71
CA LYS A 20 -18.55 -19.83 -1.77
C LYS A 20 -18.06 -18.40 -2.01
N PHE A 21 -16.80 -18.22 -2.42
CA PHE A 21 -16.26 -16.93 -2.85
C PHE A 21 -16.96 -16.42 -4.11
N LEU A 22 -17.02 -17.24 -5.17
CA LEU A 22 -17.70 -16.86 -6.43
C LEU A 22 -19.20 -16.59 -6.25
N ALA A 23 -19.87 -17.35 -5.38
CA ALA A 23 -21.29 -17.13 -5.07
C ALA A 23 -21.56 -15.84 -4.27
N GLY A 24 -20.54 -15.25 -3.65
CA GLY A 24 -20.64 -14.01 -2.89
C GLY A 24 -20.25 -12.76 -3.67
N LEU A 25 -19.73 -12.90 -4.89
CA LEU A 25 -19.36 -11.75 -5.72
C LEU A 25 -20.61 -11.06 -6.26
N ARG A 26 -20.61 -9.74 -6.17
CA ARG A 26 -21.59 -8.87 -6.86
C ARG A 26 -21.25 -8.77 -8.35
N ASP A 27 -22.21 -8.37 -9.17
CA ASP A 27 -22.04 -8.27 -10.63
C ASP A 27 -20.87 -7.35 -11.04
N ASP A 28 -20.65 -6.24 -10.31
CA ASP A 28 -19.50 -5.33 -10.52
C ASP A 28 -18.15 -5.98 -10.19
N GLU A 29 -18.13 -6.88 -9.21
CA GLU A 29 -16.93 -7.63 -8.82
C GLU A 29 -16.64 -8.77 -9.80
N LEU A 30 -17.68 -9.38 -10.39
CA LEU A 30 -17.54 -10.38 -11.46
C LEU A 30 -16.94 -9.77 -12.73
N GLU A 31 -17.37 -8.57 -13.12
CA GLU A 31 -16.81 -7.85 -14.26
C GLU A 31 -15.33 -7.53 -14.03
N THR A 32 -14.99 -7.08 -12.83
CA THR A 32 -13.59 -6.83 -12.44
C THR A 32 -12.77 -8.12 -12.46
N LEU A 33 -13.31 -9.23 -11.96
CA LEU A 33 -12.62 -10.52 -11.96
C LEU A 33 -12.38 -11.03 -13.38
N LYS A 34 -13.34 -10.85 -14.29
CA LYS A 34 -13.20 -11.21 -15.70
C LYS A 34 -12.06 -10.43 -16.36
N VAL A 35 -12.01 -9.12 -16.13
CA VAL A 35 -10.93 -8.25 -16.62
C VAL A 35 -9.58 -8.69 -16.05
N VAL A 36 -9.50 -9.04 -14.76
CA VAL A 36 -8.26 -9.48 -14.11
C VAL A 36 -7.77 -10.84 -14.62
N VAL A 37 -8.67 -11.76 -14.95
CA VAL A 37 -8.33 -13.09 -15.50
C VAL A 37 -7.94 -13.01 -16.99
N GLU A 38 -8.51 -12.05 -17.73
CA GLU A 38 -8.15 -11.80 -19.14
C GLU A 38 -6.81 -11.07 -19.30
N LEU A 39 -6.30 -10.44 -18.24
CA LEU A 39 -4.99 -9.78 -18.25
C LEU A 39 -3.84 -10.79 -18.29
N PRO A 40 -2.74 -10.49 -19.02
CA PRO A 40 -1.54 -11.32 -19.02
C PRO A 40 -1.00 -11.49 -17.60
N ALA A 41 -0.63 -12.72 -17.23
CA ALA A 41 -0.13 -13.04 -15.89
C ALA A 41 1.08 -12.16 -15.47
N ASP A 42 1.87 -11.70 -16.43
CA ASP A 42 3.01 -10.81 -16.19
C ASP A 42 2.60 -9.40 -15.72
N ASP A 43 1.45 -8.89 -16.18
CA ASP A 43 0.99 -7.54 -15.87
C ASP A 43 0.26 -7.48 -14.52
N VAL A 44 -0.49 -8.54 -14.18
CA VAL A 44 -1.14 -8.66 -12.85
C VAL A 44 -0.07 -8.71 -11.75
N ARG A 45 1.02 -9.44 -11.99
CA ARG A 45 2.12 -9.59 -11.03
C ARG A 45 2.84 -8.27 -10.78
N LYS A 46 3.12 -7.50 -11.84
CA LYS A 46 3.70 -6.15 -11.75
C LYS A 46 2.77 -5.18 -11.02
N GLY A 47 1.47 -5.22 -11.31
CA GLY A 47 0.47 -4.38 -10.64
C GLY A 47 0.42 -4.65 -9.13
N PHE A 48 0.42 -5.92 -8.72
CA PHE A 48 0.42 -6.29 -7.31
C PHE A 48 1.73 -5.88 -6.59
N GLU A 49 2.86 -6.04 -7.26
CA GLU A 49 4.17 -5.63 -6.73
C GLU A 49 4.26 -4.11 -6.56
N MET A 50 3.72 -3.33 -7.52
CA MET A 50 3.61 -1.87 -7.42
C MET A 50 2.72 -1.41 -6.26
N VAL A 51 1.56 -2.04 -6.06
CA VAL A 51 0.66 -1.68 -4.95
C VAL A 51 1.33 -1.98 -3.61
N LYS A 52 2.00 -3.14 -3.48
CA LYS A 52 2.74 -3.52 -2.27
C LYS A 52 3.91 -2.56 -1.99
N ALA A 53 4.62 -2.12 -3.03
CA ALA A 53 5.66 -1.11 -2.93
C ALA A 53 5.08 0.25 -2.50
N ALA A 54 3.98 0.70 -3.12
CA ALA A 54 3.31 1.96 -2.78
C ALA A 54 2.80 1.99 -1.34
N GLN A 55 2.25 0.87 -0.85
CA GLN A 55 1.78 0.76 0.53
C GLN A 55 2.94 0.84 1.55
N THR A 56 4.12 0.37 1.16
CA THR A 56 5.35 0.47 1.95
C THR A 56 5.88 1.90 1.96
N VAL A 57 5.94 2.55 0.79
CA VAL A 57 6.37 3.95 0.65
C VAL A 57 5.45 4.90 1.41
N GLY A 58 4.13 4.68 1.40
CA GLY A 58 3.18 5.53 2.11
C GLY A 58 3.44 5.65 3.61
N LYS A 59 3.83 4.54 4.27
CA LYS A 59 4.23 4.57 5.69
C LYS A 59 5.54 5.33 5.90
N PHE A 60 6.52 5.15 5.01
CA PHE A 60 7.79 5.86 5.05
C PHE A 60 7.62 7.38 4.86
N THR A 61 6.80 7.80 3.89
CA THR A 61 6.52 9.21 3.61
C THR A 61 5.94 9.93 4.82
N LYS A 62 5.05 9.30 5.59
CA LYS A 62 4.52 9.87 6.83
C LYS A 62 5.65 10.21 7.82
N TRP A 63 6.57 9.29 8.03
CA TRP A 63 7.71 9.50 8.93
C TRP A 63 8.73 10.49 8.37
N LEU A 64 8.90 10.53 7.05
CA LEU A 64 9.76 11.50 6.38
C LEU A 64 9.26 12.93 6.61
N ILE A 65 7.95 13.18 6.45
CA ILE A 65 7.35 14.50 6.70
C ILE A 65 7.54 14.91 8.17
N VAL A 66 7.24 14.00 9.11
CA VAL A 66 7.45 14.25 10.55
C VAL A 66 8.93 14.54 10.84
N GLY A 67 9.84 13.79 10.23
CA GLY A 67 11.29 13.99 10.34
C GLY A 67 11.73 15.37 9.82
N CYS A 68 11.21 15.81 8.67
CA CYS A 68 11.50 17.14 8.14
C CYS A 68 11.02 18.26 9.08
N ILE A 69 9.80 18.14 9.62
CA ILE A 69 9.26 19.12 10.57
C ILE A 69 10.09 19.12 11.86
N ALA A 70 10.42 17.95 12.39
CA ALA A 70 11.24 17.81 13.60
C ALA A 70 12.66 18.37 13.39
N LEU A 71 13.28 18.15 12.23
CA LEU A 71 14.58 18.73 11.88
C LEU A 71 14.50 20.26 11.81
N PHE A 72 13.47 20.80 11.18
CA PHE A 72 13.31 22.25 11.04
C PHE A 72 13.14 22.91 12.41
N LEU A 73 12.19 22.43 13.21
CA LEU A 73 11.95 22.94 14.56
C LEU A 73 13.15 22.72 15.48
N GLY A 74 13.79 21.55 15.42
CA GLY A 74 14.98 21.22 16.19
C GLY A 74 16.17 22.11 15.85
N THR A 75 16.37 22.44 14.58
CA THR A 75 17.45 23.35 14.13
C THR A 75 17.24 24.76 14.66
N VAL A 76 16.01 25.30 14.56
CA VAL A 76 15.68 26.63 15.07
C VAL A 76 15.83 26.68 16.60
N ALA A 77 15.36 25.66 17.31
CA ALA A 77 15.51 25.58 18.77
C ALA A 77 16.97 25.43 19.21
N LEU A 78 17.77 24.66 18.46
CA LEU A 78 19.21 24.51 18.72
C LEU A 78 19.98 25.81 18.50
N TRP A 79 19.58 26.65 17.54
CA TRP A 79 20.23 27.93 17.29
C TRP A 79 20.24 28.84 18.53
N GLU A 80 19.10 28.97 19.20
CA GLU A 80 19.01 29.75 20.44
C GLU A 80 19.82 29.13 21.59
N GLY A 81 19.77 27.81 21.73
CA GLY A 81 20.53 27.08 22.75
C GLY A 81 22.04 27.22 22.58
N VAL A 82 22.53 27.07 21.35
CA VAL A 82 23.95 27.18 21.00
C VAL A 82 24.46 28.60 21.23
N ILE A 83 23.69 29.63 20.84
CA ILE A 83 24.08 31.04 21.11
C ILE A 83 24.19 31.29 22.61
N ARG A 84 23.20 30.87 23.41
CA ARG A 84 23.24 31.04 24.87
C ARG A 84 24.43 30.32 25.50
N PHE A 85 24.73 29.11 25.04
CA PHE A 85 25.87 28.33 25.51
C PHE A 85 27.21 29.01 25.18
N ILE A 86 27.37 29.53 23.96
CA ILE A 86 28.58 30.25 23.54
C ILE A 86 28.75 31.57 24.32
N VAL A 87 27.67 32.32 24.54
CA VAL A 87 27.69 33.57 25.32
C VAL A 87 28.09 33.31 26.77
N LEU A 88 27.56 32.25 27.40
CA LEU A 88 27.96 31.85 28.76
C LEU A 88 29.46 31.52 28.83
N PHE A 89 29.97 30.74 27.86
CA PHE A 89 31.39 30.38 27.81
C PHE A 89 32.32 31.56 27.54
N LYS A 90 31.87 32.54 26.74
CA LYS A 90 32.65 33.73 26.40
C LYS A 90 32.58 34.82 27.48
N GLY A 91 31.50 34.88 28.26
CA GLY A 91 31.35 35.77 29.42
C GLY A 91 31.99 35.22 30.71
N ALA A 92 32.37 33.94 30.74
CA ALA A 92 33.09 33.32 31.84
C ALA A 92 34.62 33.49 31.76
N LYS A 93 35.12 34.31 30.82
CA LYS A 93 36.55 34.58 30.61
C LYS A 93 36.88 36.05 30.88
#